data_AF-A0A973LNH9-F1
#
_entry.id   AF-A0A973LNH9-F1
#
_cell.length_a   1.000
_cell.length_b   1.000
_cell.length_c   1.000
_cell.angle_alpha   90.00
_cell.angle_beta   90.00
_cell.angle_gamma   90.00
#
_symmetry.space_group_name_H-M   'P 1'
#
loop_
_entity.id
_entity.type
_entity.pdbx_description
1 polymer ?
#
loop_
_entity_poly.entity_id
_entity_poly.type
_entity_poly.pdbx_seq_one_letter_code
_entity_poly.pdbx_strand_id
1 'polypeptide(L)'
;MAAVMLARAGREVLLLEAGDGFGGALRSGELTLPGRVHDLGATVMAMTLASPAFRGLGLKGVEFAHPEVAAAHPLDDRPAVLVHRDPVRTAEGLGRDRGAWLATVGAAARGGFPLMDLLFKPFGPWRGGPGAFARAAA
;
A
#
# COMPACT_ATOMS: atom_id res chain seq x y z
N MET A 1 2.93 16.84 0.87
CA MET A 1 3.76 16.67 2.09
C MET A 1 4.54 17.92 2.46
N ALA A 2 5.37 18.50 1.60
CA ALA A 2 6.21 19.66 1.95
C ALA A 2 5.43 20.83 2.56
N ALA A 3 4.37 21.30 1.89
CA ALA A 3 3.49 22.36 2.40
C ALA A 3 2.92 22.07 3.80
N VAL A 4 2.44 20.84 4.03
CA VAL A 4 1.91 20.41 5.34
C VAL A 4 2.99 20.45 6.42
N MET A 5 4.20 20.00 6.10
CA MET A 5 5.32 20.01 7.05
C MET A 5 5.76 21.44 7.38
N LEU A 6 5.83 22.32 6.39
CA LEU A 6 6.14 23.75 6.59
C LEU A 6 5.07 24.44 7.44
N ALA A 7 3.79 24.21 7.15
CA ALA A 7 2.67 24.76 7.92
C ALA A 7 2.70 24.27 9.38
N ARG A 8 2.97 22.99 9.61
CA ARG A 8 3.14 22.43 10.98
C ARG A 8 4.33 23.04 11.72
N ALA A 9 5.35 23.48 11.00
CA ALA A 9 6.48 24.22 11.55
C ALA A 9 6.18 25.72 11.77
N GLY A 10 4.92 26.14 11.66
CA GLY A 10 4.48 27.52 11.88
C GLY A 10 4.86 28.48 10.75
N ARG A 11 5.15 27.97 9.55
CA ARG A 11 5.44 28.81 8.39
C ARG A 11 4.17 29.18 7.65
N GLU A 12 4.12 30.39 7.13
CA GLU A 12 3.15 30.78 6.11
C GLU A 12 3.52 30.08 4.80
N VAL A 13 2.52 29.48 4.14
CA VAL A 13 2.74 28.65 2.95
C VAL A 13 1.76 29.06 1.86
N LEU A 14 2.30 29.46 0.71
CA LEU A 14 1.55 29.59 -0.54
C LEU A 14 1.73 28.32 -1.36
N LEU A 15 0.61 27.68 -1.73
CA LEU A 15 0.62 26.52 -2.62
C LEU A 15 0.06 26.93 -3.98
N LEU A 16 0.87 26.76 -5.03
CA LEU A 16 0.50 27.07 -6.40
C LEU A 16 0.33 25.76 -7.18
N GLU A 17 -0.80 25.62 -7.87
CA GLU A 17 -1.15 24.48 -8.71
C GLU A 17 -1.46 25.00 -10.11
N ALA A 18 -0.87 24.35 -11.12
CA ALA A 18 -1.01 24.77 -12.51
C ALA A 18 -2.15 24.00 -13.23
N GLY A 19 -2.50 22.82 -12.74
CA GLY A 19 -3.62 22.04 -13.27
C GLY A 19 -4.97 22.48 -12.72
N ASP A 20 -6.02 21.83 -13.20
CA ASP A 20 -7.42 22.15 -12.84
C ASP A 20 -7.79 21.82 -11.39
N GLY A 21 -6.85 21.28 -10.61
CA GLY A 21 -7.02 21.05 -9.18
C GLY A 21 -5.78 20.43 -8.54
N PHE A 22 -5.79 20.32 -7.21
CA PHE A 22 -4.72 19.67 -6.45
C PHE A 22 -4.78 18.15 -6.54
N GLY A 23 -3.63 17.49 -6.38
CA GLY A 23 -3.55 16.03 -6.21
C GLY A 23 -2.59 15.34 -7.18
N GLY A 24 -2.17 16.00 -8.26
CA GLY A 24 -1.27 15.43 -9.25
C GLY A 24 -1.80 14.11 -9.80
N ALA A 25 -1.02 13.03 -9.71
CA ALA A 25 -1.41 11.70 -10.18
C ALA A 25 -2.42 10.95 -9.28
N LEU A 26 -2.82 11.51 -8.14
CA LEU A 26 -3.92 10.97 -7.32
C LEU A 26 -5.25 11.45 -7.90
N ARG A 27 -5.63 10.85 -9.03
CA ARG A 27 -6.79 11.22 -9.84
C ARG A 27 -7.54 9.97 -10.25
N SER A 28 -8.85 10.09 -10.31
CA SER A 28 -9.71 9.03 -10.83
C SER A 28 -10.69 9.61 -11.85
N GLY A 29 -11.11 8.80 -12.82
CA GLY A 29 -12.06 9.19 -13.86
C GLY A 29 -12.58 7.99 -14.65
N GLU A 30 -13.66 8.19 -15.40
CA GLU A 30 -14.16 7.16 -16.32
C GLU A 30 -13.31 7.13 -17.59
N LEU A 31 -12.86 5.94 -17.99
CA LEU A 31 -11.94 5.79 -19.12
C LEU A 31 -12.38 4.72 -20.11
N THR A 32 -12.79 3.54 -19.62
CA THR A 32 -13.05 2.40 -20.51
C THR A 32 -14.53 2.15 -20.77
N LEU A 33 -15.37 2.26 -19.74
CA LEU A 33 -16.79 1.92 -19.80
C LEU A 33 -17.61 2.93 -18.98
N PRO A 34 -18.84 3.26 -19.38
CA PRO A 34 -19.72 4.13 -18.60
C PRO A 34 -19.96 3.59 -17.18
N GLY A 35 -19.85 4.46 -16.18
CA GLY A 35 -20.02 4.06 -14.77
C GLY A 35 -18.85 3.24 -14.22
N ARG A 36 -17.67 3.26 -14.85
CA ARG A 36 -16.45 2.60 -14.34
C ARG A 36 -15.35 3.63 -14.12
N VAL A 37 -15.06 3.90 -12.85
CA VAL A 37 -14.02 4.82 -12.43
C VAL A 37 -12.68 4.08 -12.35
N HIS A 38 -11.66 4.66 -12.95
CA HIS A 38 -10.28 4.19 -12.94
C HIS A 38 -9.40 5.18 -12.21
N ASP A 39 -8.41 4.70 -11.50
CA ASP A 39 -7.29 5.56 -11.10
C ASP A 39 -6.44 5.86 -12.32
N LEU A 40 -6.29 7.14 -12.63
CA LEU A 40 -5.54 7.62 -13.79
C LEU A 40 -4.02 7.63 -13.54
N GLY A 41 -3.61 7.46 -12.29
CA GLY A 41 -2.21 7.43 -11.89
C GLY A 41 -1.97 6.53 -10.68
N ALA A 42 -1.90 7.12 -9.48
CA ALA A 42 -1.62 6.37 -8.26
C ALA A 42 -2.85 5.55 -7.82
N THR A 43 -2.73 4.22 -7.87
CA THR A 43 -3.78 3.27 -7.44
C THR A 43 -3.49 2.67 -6.06
N VAL A 44 -2.28 2.13 -5.86
CA VAL A 44 -1.96 1.35 -4.66
C VAL A 44 -1.27 2.22 -3.62
N MET A 45 -2.04 2.68 -2.63
CA MET A 45 -1.58 3.58 -1.57
C MET A 45 -1.02 2.86 -0.33
N ALA A 46 -0.44 1.66 -0.51
CA ALA A 46 0.07 0.83 0.59
C ALA A 46 1.17 1.54 1.40
N MET A 47 2.07 2.26 0.73
CA MET A 47 3.14 3.00 1.40
C MET A 47 2.64 4.23 2.14
N THR A 48 1.55 4.85 1.69
CA THR A 48 0.89 5.95 2.41
C THR A 48 0.32 5.46 3.74
N LEU A 49 -0.30 4.27 3.75
CA LEU A 49 -0.78 3.62 4.98
C LEU A 49 0.38 3.20 5.91
N ALA A 50 1.44 2.64 5.32
CA ALA A 50 2.56 2.10 6.07
C ALA A 50 3.58 3.18 6.50
N SER A 51 3.60 4.37 5.92
CA SER A 51 4.63 5.37 6.24
C SER A 51 4.38 6.05 7.60
N PRO A 52 5.38 6.11 8.50
CA PRO A 52 5.27 6.88 9.74
C PRO A 52 4.98 8.37 9.49
N ALA A 53 5.48 8.93 8.39
CA ALA A 53 5.27 10.33 8.05
C ALA A 53 3.79 10.64 7.76
N PHE A 54 3.10 9.75 7.05
CA PHE A 54 1.68 9.90 6.75
C PHE A 54 0.79 9.52 7.95
N ARG A 55 1.12 8.45 8.69
CA ARG A 55 0.40 8.09 9.93
C ARG A 55 0.44 9.24 10.95
N GLY A 56 1.58 9.91 11.11
CA GLY A 56 1.73 11.08 11.96
C GLY A 56 0.94 12.32 11.52
N LEU A 57 0.37 12.32 10.31
CA LEU A 57 -0.50 13.41 9.89
C LEU A 57 -1.89 13.33 10.55
N GLY A 58 -2.35 12.14 10.93
CA GLY A 58 -3.70 11.96 11.49
C GLY A 58 -4.79 12.53 10.56
N LEU A 59 -4.70 12.21 9.27
CA LEU A 59 -5.60 12.72 8.24
C LEU A 59 -7.06 12.43 8.63
N LYS A 60 -7.88 13.47 8.68
CA LYS A 60 -9.32 13.38 8.93
C LYS A 60 -10.08 13.46 7.62
N GLY A 61 -11.17 12.72 7.49
CA GLY A 61 -12.02 12.72 6.30
C GLY A 61 -11.44 11.96 5.11
N VAL A 62 -10.41 11.14 5.32
CA VAL A 62 -9.85 10.23 4.30
C VAL A 62 -10.11 8.80 4.75
N GLU A 63 -10.76 8.03 3.89
CA GLU A 63 -10.93 6.58 4.04
C GLU A 63 -10.17 5.87 2.92
N PHE A 64 -9.45 4.81 3.27
CA PHE A 64 -8.75 4.00 2.28
C PHE A 64 -9.67 2.88 1.81
N ALA A 65 -9.87 2.81 0.50
CA ALA A 65 -10.62 1.72 -0.11
C ALA A 65 -9.86 0.40 0.03
N HIS A 66 -10.58 -0.64 0.44
CA HIS A 66 -10.07 -2.01 0.55
C HIS A 66 -10.97 -2.95 -0.26
N PRO A 67 -10.75 -3.06 -1.58
CA PRO A 67 -11.56 -3.93 -2.42
C PRO A 67 -11.36 -5.40 -2.04
N GLU A 68 -12.37 -6.22 -2.35
CA GLU A 68 -12.31 -7.68 -2.13
C GLU A 68 -11.16 -8.34 -2.92
N VAL A 69 -10.90 -7.84 -4.12
CA VAL A 69 -9.78 -8.21 -4.98
C VAL A 69 -8.86 -6.99 -5.07
N ALA A 70 -7.65 -7.13 -4.53
CA ALA A 70 -6.66 -6.05 -4.48
C ALA A 70 -5.91 -5.88 -5.82
N ALA A 71 -5.72 -6.97 -6.55
CA ALA A 71 -5.17 -6.97 -7.89
C ALA A 71 -5.65 -8.20 -8.66
N ALA A 72 -5.72 -8.10 -9.98
CA ALA A 72 -5.92 -9.23 -10.86
C ALA A 72 -4.80 -9.24 -11.90
N HIS A 73 -4.20 -10.41 -12.12
CA HIS A 73 -3.23 -10.61 -13.20
C HIS A 73 -3.90 -11.46 -14.29
N PRO A 74 -4.26 -10.86 -15.44
CA PRO A 74 -4.81 -11.62 -16.54
C PRO A 74 -3.77 -12.61 -17.06
N LEU A 75 -4.24 -13.79 -17.45
CA LEU A 75 -3.44 -14.83 -18.09
C LEU A 75 -4.06 -15.14 -19.44
N ASP A 76 -3.23 -15.54 -20.39
CA ASP A 76 -3.71 -15.98 -21.71
C ASP A 76 -4.49 -17.29 -21.57
N ASP A 77 -5.64 -17.36 -22.25
CA ASP A 77 -6.49 -18.55 -22.37
C ASP A 77 -6.95 -19.21 -21.05
N ARG A 78 -6.91 -18.48 -19.94
CA ARG A 78 -7.37 -18.98 -18.64
C ARG A 78 -7.83 -17.84 -17.71
N PRO A 79 -8.60 -18.16 -16.65
CA PRO A 79 -9.01 -17.15 -15.68
C PRO A 79 -7.81 -16.41 -15.06
N ALA A 80 -8.02 -15.12 -14.79
CA ALA A 80 -7.03 -14.27 -14.13
C ALA A 80 -6.67 -14.79 -12.73
N VAL A 81 -5.43 -14.57 -12.32
CA VAL A 81 -5.00 -14.78 -10.93
C VAL A 81 -5.48 -13.59 -10.11
N LEU A 82 -6.26 -13.85 -9.06
CA LEU A 82 -6.77 -12.83 -8.17
C LEU A 82 -5.94 -12.76 -6.90
N VAL A 83 -5.52 -11.56 -6.54
CA VAL A 83 -4.84 -11.26 -5.28
C VAL A 83 -5.86 -10.71 -4.30
N HIS A 84 -6.03 -11.41 -3.19
CA HIS A 84 -6.89 -11.01 -2.10
C HIS A 84 -6.05 -10.48 -0.93
N ARG A 85 -6.68 -9.68 -0.06
CA ARG A 85 -6.06 -9.24 1.19
C ARG A 85 -5.70 -10.42 2.10
N ASP A 86 -6.53 -11.46 2.10
CA ASP A 86 -6.21 -12.71 2.79
C ASP A 86 -5.24 -13.55 1.93
N PRO A 87 -4.00 -13.81 2.42
CA PRO A 87 -3.05 -14.62 1.69
C PRO A 87 -3.50 -16.08 1.52
N VAL A 88 -4.34 -16.62 2.41
CA VAL A 88 -4.90 -17.97 2.30
C VAL A 88 -5.87 -18.03 1.12
N ARG A 89 -6.79 -17.07 1.04
CA ARG A 89 -7.72 -16.94 -0.09
C ARG A 89 -7.00 -16.80 -1.44
N THR A 90 -5.93 -16.00 -1.50
CA THR A 90 -5.09 -15.91 -2.71
C THR A 90 -4.48 -17.27 -3.08
N ALA A 91 -4.02 -18.03 -2.08
CA ALA A 91 -3.35 -19.30 -2.29
C ALA A 91 -4.26 -20.40 -2.88
N GLU A 92 -5.58 -20.31 -2.69
CA GLU A 92 -6.57 -21.23 -3.26
C GLU A 92 -6.51 -21.27 -4.80
N GLY A 93 -6.20 -20.13 -5.43
CA GLY A 93 -6.09 -20.01 -6.89
C GLY A 93 -4.73 -20.41 -7.47
N LEU A 94 -3.74 -20.76 -6.65
CA LEU A 94 -2.35 -20.98 -7.10
C LEU A 94 -1.97 -22.45 -7.34
N GLY A 95 -2.88 -23.40 -7.04
CA GLY A 95 -2.65 -24.82 -7.25
C GLY A 95 -1.36 -25.32 -6.57
N ARG A 96 -0.41 -25.83 -7.37
CA ARG A 96 0.86 -26.36 -6.85
C ARG A 96 1.70 -25.34 -6.08
N ASP A 97 1.55 -24.04 -6.40
CA ASP A 97 2.37 -22.97 -5.82
C ASP A 97 1.78 -22.42 -4.51
N ARG A 98 0.63 -22.95 -4.07
CA ARG A 98 -0.03 -22.61 -2.80
C ARG A 98 0.92 -22.62 -1.61
N GLY A 99 1.73 -23.68 -1.49
CA GLY A 99 2.67 -23.85 -0.38
C GLY A 99 3.76 -22.78 -0.37
N ALA A 100 4.39 -22.54 -1.52
CA ALA A 100 5.44 -21.54 -1.68
C ALA A 100 4.93 -20.11 -1.42
N TRP A 101 3.73 -19.79 -1.90
CA TRP A 101 3.08 -18.50 -1.64
C TRP A 101 2.87 -18.24 -0.15
N LEU A 102 2.32 -19.20 0.58
CA LEU A 102 2.03 -19.05 2.01
C LEU A 102 3.30 -18.98 2.87
N ALA A 103 4.36 -19.67 2.46
CA ALA A 103 5.65 -19.65 3.11
C ALA A 103 6.42 -18.33 2.87
N THR A 104 6.11 -17.60 1.80
CA THR A 104 6.79 -16.35 1.41
C THR A 104 5.90 -15.13 1.61
N VAL A 105 5.08 -14.78 0.62
CA VAL A 105 4.20 -13.60 0.63
C VAL A 105 3.19 -13.68 1.77
N GLY A 106 2.61 -14.86 2.02
CA GLY A 106 1.69 -15.06 3.14
C GLY A 106 2.35 -14.84 4.50
N ALA A 107 3.61 -15.24 4.67
CA ALA A 107 4.37 -14.99 5.90
C ALA A 107 4.66 -13.50 6.09
N ALA A 108 5.08 -12.81 5.02
CA ALA A 108 5.28 -11.36 5.05
C ALA A 108 3.97 -10.60 5.36
N ALA A 109 2.85 -11.02 4.76
CA ALA A 109 1.54 -10.42 4.98
C ALA A 109 1.07 -10.56 6.44
N ARG A 110 1.34 -11.70 7.09
CA ARG A 110 1.07 -11.90 8.53
C ARG A 110 1.92 -10.99 9.42
N GLY A 111 3.15 -10.69 9.01
CA GLY A 111 4.03 -9.73 9.71
C GLY A 111 3.52 -8.28 9.70
N GLY A 112 2.63 -7.93 8.77
CA GLY A 112 1.85 -6.69 8.78
C GLY A 112 2.68 -5.40 8.92
N PHE A 113 2.10 -4.40 9.61
CA PHE A 113 2.77 -3.12 9.85
C PHE A 113 4.04 -3.21 10.71
N PRO A 114 4.18 -4.11 11.71
CA PRO A 114 5.45 -4.29 12.42
C PRO A 114 6.64 -4.63 11.51
N LEU A 115 6.41 -5.47 10.49
CA LEU A 115 7.44 -5.75 9.48
C LEU A 115 7.80 -4.49 8.67
N MET A 116 6.80 -3.67 8.31
CA MET A 116 7.03 -2.41 7.60
C MET A 116 7.75 -1.37 8.48
N ASP A 117 7.42 -1.28 9.77
CA ASP A 117 8.08 -0.40 10.72
C ASP A 117 9.58 -0.74 10.84
N LEU A 118 9.92 -2.02 10.78
CA LEU A 118 11.30 -2.47 10.73
C LEU A 118 11.98 -2.04 9.42
N LEU A 119 11.31 -2.20 8.28
CA LEU A 119 11.83 -1.81 6.96
C LEU A 119 12.08 -0.29 6.87
N PHE A 120 11.25 0.54 7.51
CA PHE A 120 11.41 1.99 7.50
C PHE A 120 12.44 2.53 8.49
N LYS A 121 13.06 1.69 9.33
CA LYS A 121 14.12 2.16 10.23
C LYS A 121 15.35 2.61 9.42
N PRO A 122 16.02 3.69 9.84
CA PRO A 122 17.29 4.09 9.25
C PRO A 122 18.30 2.93 9.27
N PHE A 123 19.11 2.82 8.22
CA PHE A 123 20.27 1.92 8.25
C PHE A 123 21.22 2.37 9.38
N GLY A 124 21.47 1.50 10.36
CA GLY A 124 22.28 1.80 11.55
C GLY A 124 22.48 0.54 12.40
N PRO A 125 23.28 0.57 13.48
CA PRO A 125 23.54 -0.64 14.26
C PRO A 125 22.25 -1.13 14.91
N TRP A 126 21.66 -2.18 14.32
CA TRP A 126 20.47 -2.84 14.83
C TRP A 126 20.80 -3.43 16.20
N ARG A 127 20.19 -2.90 17.26
CA ARG A 127 20.24 -3.53 18.59
C ARG A 127 19.31 -4.75 18.57
N GLY A 128 19.84 -5.89 18.12
CA GLY A 128 19.13 -7.17 18.08
C GLY A 128 19.64 -8.09 16.97
N GLY A 129 19.92 -9.35 17.30
CA GLY A 129 20.31 -10.36 16.32
C GLY A 129 19.15 -10.78 15.39
N PRO A 130 19.42 -11.61 14.38
CA PRO A 130 18.45 -12.03 13.36
C PRO A 130 17.12 -12.57 13.90
N GLY A 131 17.10 -13.12 15.12
CA GLY A 131 15.89 -13.59 15.80
C GLY A 131 14.89 -12.50 16.22
N ALA A 132 15.20 -11.22 16.02
CA ALA A 132 14.22 -10.14 16.10
C ALA A 132 13.23 -10.16 14.92
N PHE A 133 13.68 -10.60 13.73
CA PHE A 133 12.85 -10.71 12.53
C PHE A 133 11.80 -11.81 12.64
N ALA A 134 12.20 -12.99 13.17
CA ALA A 134 11.29 -14.13 13.34
C ALA A 134 10.17 -13.85 14.36
N ARG A 135 10.42 -13.02 15.37
CA ARG A 135 9.45 -12.69 16.43
C ARG A 135 8.47 -11.57 16.07
N ALA A 136 8.77 -10.76 15.06
CA ALA A 136 7.85 -9.75 14.55
C ALA A 136 6.85 -10.33 13.52
N ALA A 137 7.10 -11.56 13.05
CA ALA A 137 6.29 -12.26 12.05
C ALA A 137 5.50 -13.46 12.63
N ALA A 138 5.55 -13.66 13.95
CA ALA A 138 4.81 -14.67 14.71
C ALA A 138 3.74 -13.99 15.57
#